data_AF-A0A8T3QBJ8-F1
#
_entry.id   AF-A0A8T3QBJ8-F1
#
_cell.length_a   1.000
_cell.length_b   1.000
_cell.length_c   1.000
_cell.angle_alpha   90.00
_cell.angle_beta   90.00
_cell.angle_gamma   90.00
#
_symmetry.space_group_name_H-M   'P 1'
#
loop_
_entity.id
_entity.type
_entity.pdbx_description
1 polymer ?
#
loop_
_entity_poly.entity_id
_entity_poly.type
_entity_poly.pdbx_seq_one_letter_code
_entity_poly.pdbx_strand_id
1 'polypeptide(L)'
;MAVVGVGNCASSLVQGRYYYENANDDDFVPGLMHVNLGGYHIRDIEFVAAFDIDKNKVGVDLSEAIFAEPNNTIKFSDVPLLGVRVERGMTHDGIGKYVSQLVTKAPGPTADITGILRDTKTDVVVSYLPVGSEQATKWYVEQILAAGC
;
A
#
# COMPACT_ATOMS: atom_id res chain seq x y z
N MET A 1 1.18 -4.13 -8.56
CA MET A 1 0.29 -4.09 -7.37
C MET A 1 0.17 -2.67 -6.83
N ALA A 2 -1.03 -2.27 -6.40
CA ALA A 2 -1.27 -1.01 -5.69
C ALA A 2 -1.64 -1.23 -4.22
N VAL A 3 -1.34 -0.25 -3.37
CA VAL A 3 -1.63 -0.29 -1.93
C VAL A 3 -2.53 0.87 -1.51
N VAL A 4 -3.65 0.58 -0.85
CA VAL A 4 -4.55 1.56 -0.25
C VAL A 4 -4.37 1.54 1.28
N GLY A 5 -3.86 2.63 1.85
CA GLY A 5 -3.51 2.73 3.26
C GLY A 5 -2.07 2.26 3.51
N VAL A 6 -1.14 3.21 3.59
CA VAL A 6 0.29 2.97 3.79
C VAL A 6 0.61 2.89 5.29
N GLY A 7 -0.08 1.97 5.98
CA GLY A 7 0.07 1.73 7.42
C GLY A 7 1.20 0.74 7.77
N ASN A 8 1.21 0.26 9.02
CA ASN A 8 2.14 -0.78 9.47
C ASN A 8 2.06 -2.07 8.62
N CYS A 9 0.87 -2.49 8.20
CA CYS A 9 0.71 -3.66 7.33
C CYS A 9 1.37 -3.46 5.96
N ALA A 10 1.19 -2.28 5.35
CA ALA A 10 1.88 -1.92 4.10
C ALA A 10 3.40 -1.89 4.29
N SER A 11 3.87 -1.36 5.42
CA SER A 11 5.29 -1.33 5.75
C SER A 11 5.88 -2.74 5.84
N SER A 12 5.24 -3.65 6.57
CA SER A 12 5.68 -5.04 6.65
C SER A 12 5.60 -5.77 5.31
N LEU A 13 4.60 -5.49 4.48
CA LEU A 13 4.47 -6.07 3.14
C LEU A 13 5.60 -5.63 2.20
N VAL A 14 5.85 -4.31 2.12
CA VAL A 14 6.91 -3.76 1.27
C VAL A 14 8.27 -4.27 1.74
N GLN A 15 8.56 -4.21 3.05
CA GLN A 15 9.80 -4.76 3.59
C GLN A 15 9.93 -6.27 3.32
N GLY A 16 8.86 -7.05 3.48
CA GLY A 16 8.86 -8.49 3.23
C GLY A 16 9.21 -8.85 1.78
N ARG A 17 8.71 -8.09 0.81
CA ARG A 17 9.05 -8.24 -0.60
C ARG A 17 10.57 -8.13 -0.84
N TYR A 18 11.22 -7.15 -0.23
CA TYR A 18 12.68 -6.93 -0.39
C TYR A 18 13.51 -7.89 0.44
N TYR A 19 13.07 -8.21 1.66
CA TYR A 19 13.78 -9.14 2.54
C TYR A 19 13.92 -10.54 1.93
N TYR A 20 12.87 -11.02 1.26
CA TYR A 20 12.82 -12.35 0.64
C TYR A 20 13.03 -12.32 -0.87
N GLU A 21 13.52 -11.22 -1.45
CA GLU A 21 13.64 -11.11 -2.91
C GLU A 21 14.62 -12.13 -3.50
N ASN A 22 15.58 -12.60 -2.71
CA ASN A 22 16.59 -13.58 -3.11
C ASN A 22 16.39 -14.98 -2.50
N ALA A 23 15.24 -15.25 -1.88
CA ALA A 23 14.91 -16.60 -1.45
C ALA A 23 14.91 -17.55 -2.66
N ASN A 24 15.31 -18.80 -2.46
CA ASN A 24 15.18 -19.83 -3.50
C ASN A 24 13.75 -20.37 -3.51
N ASP A 25 13.31 -20.89 -4.65
CA ASP A 25 11.94 -21.41 -4.82
C ASP A 25 11.54 -22.46 -3.76
N ASP A 26 12.51 -23.29 -3.33
CA ASP A 26 12.33 -24.38 -2.36
C ASP A 26 12.64 -23.97 -0.91
N ASP A 27 13.00 -22.70 -0.64
CA ASP A 27 13.30 -22.24 0.71
C ASP A 27 12.04 -22.25 1.59
N PHE A 28 12.19 -22.71 2.83
CA PHE A 28 11.15 -22.53 3.84
C PHE A 28 11.19 -21.10 4.39
N VAL A 29 10.18 -20.30 4.03
CA VAL A 29 9.99 -18.94 4.55
C VAL A 29 8.83 -18.92 5.54
N PRO A 30 9.05 -18.62 6.83
CA PRO A 30 7.99 -18.54 7.83
C PRO A 30 6.89 -17.55 7.42
N GLY A 31 5.64 -18.02 7.38
CA GLY A 31 4.47 -17.21 7.01
C GLY A 31 4.10 -17.23 5.54
N LEU A 32 4.93 -17.84 4.67
CA LEU A 32 4.59 -18.09 3.27
C LEU A 32 4.38 -19.58 3.03
N MET A 33 3.36 -19.90 2.22
CA MET A 33 3.15 -21.28 1.78
C MET A 33 4.19 -21.70 0.73
N HIS A 34 4.54 -20.77 -0.18
CA HIS A 34 5.47 -20.97 -1.27
C HIS A 34 6.24 -19.67 -1.54
N VAL A 35 7.54 -19.76 -1.84
CA VAL A 35 8.34 -18.61 -2.33
C VAL A 35 7.95 -18.26 -3.77
N ASN A 36 7.65 -19.28 -4.57
CA ASN A 36 7.13 -19.15 -5.92
C ASN A 36 5.72 -19.75 -6.00
N LEU A 37 4.72 -18.90 -6.24
CA LEU A 37 3.33 -19.31 -6.34
C LEU A 37 2.87 -19.26 -7.80
N GLY A 38 2.78 -20.43 -8.44
CA GLY A 38 2.25 -20.52 -9.81
C GLY A 38 3.10 -19.78 -10.86
N GLY A 39 4.41 -19.67 -10.63
CA GLY A 39 5.34 -18.92 -11.48
C GLY A 39 5.62 -17.49 -11.02
N TYR A 40 4.90 -16.99 -10.00
CA TYR A 40 5.14 -15.69 -9.39
C TYR A 40 6.01 -15.84 -8.14
N HIS A 41 7.27 -15.43 -8.24
CA HIS A 41 8.18 -15.34 -7.12
C HIS A 41 7.91 -14.06 -6.33
N ILE A 42 8.23 -14.05 -5.02
CA ILE A 42 8.13 -12.84 -4.16
C ILE A 42 8.72 -11.57 -4.81
N ARG A 43 9.87 -11.67 -5.51
CA ARG A 43 10.53 -10.55 -6.19
C ARG A 43 9.70 -9.95 -7.33
N ASP A 44 8.76 -10.73 -7.89
CA ASP A 44 7.89 -10.31 -8.99
C ASP A 44 6.75 -9.41 -8.49
N ILE A 45 6.60 -9.24 -7.18
CA ILE A 45 5.72 -8.22 -6.62
C ILE A 45 6.34 -6.84 -6.88
N GLU A 46 5.75 -6.13 -7.83
CA GLU A 46 6.07 -4.74 -8.14
C GLU A 46 4.99 -3.81 -7.55
N PHE A 47 5.42 -2.82 -6.77
CA PHE A 47 4.55 -1.75 -6.32
C PHE A 47 4.50 -0.68 -7.40
N VAL A 48 3.30 -0.34 -7.88
CA VAL A 48 3.11 0.59 -9.01
C VAL A 48 2.27 1.82 -8.65
N ALA A 49 1.48 1.73 -7.57
CA ALA A 49 0.71 2.85 -7.04
C ALA A 49 0.50 2.70 -5.53
N ALA A 50 0.36 3.81 -4.84
CA ALA A 50 0.05 3.84 -3.41
C ALA A 50 -0.87 5.01 -3.08
N PHE A 51 -1.78 4.81 -2.14
CA PHE A 51 -2.76 5.82 -1.75
C PHE A 51 -2.84 5.95 -0.24
N ASP A 52 -2.76 7.18 0.26
CA ASP A 52 -2.94 7.48 1.68
C ASP A 52 -3.68 8.82 1.88
N ILE A 53 -4.01 9.14 3.13
CA ILE A 53 -4.70 10.35 3.53
C ILE A 53 -3.89 11.18 4.51
N ASP A 54 -2.79 10.66 5.06
CA ASP A 54 -1.91 11.37 5.98
C ASP A 54 -1.03 12.37 5.22
N LYS A 55 -0.97 13.61 5.71
CA LYS A 55 -0.08 14.66 5.17
C LYS A 55 1.39 14.27 5.18
N ASN A 56 1.80 13.38 6.10
CA ASN A 56 3.19 12.95 6.23
C ASN A 56 3.57 11.90 5.17
N LYS A 57 2.59 11.29 4.51
CA LYS A 57 2.79 10.19 3.54
C LYS A 57 2.46 10.64 2.13
N VAL A 58 1.39 11.40 1.96
CA VAL A 58 0.95 11.89 0.64
C VAL A 58 2.02 12.78 0.01
N GLY A 59 2.37 12.48 -1.24
CA GLY A 59 3.35 13.20 -2.03
C GLY A 59 4.79 12.70 -1.90
N VAL A 60 5.04 11.75 -1.00
CA VAL A 60 6.35 11.16 -0.71
C VAL A 60 6.48 9.81 -1.44
N ASP A 61 7.70 9.32 -1.66
CA ASP A 61 7.92 7.98 -2.21
C ASP A 61 7.44 6.88 -1.24
N LEU A 62 6.90 5.79 -1.78
CA LEU A 62 6.41 4.67 -0.99
C LEU A 62 7.50 4.06 -0.08
N SER A 63 8.77 4.01 -0.52
CA SER A 63 9.90 3.53 0.31
C SER A 63 10.12 4.35 1.57
N GLU A 64 9.76 5.64 1.56
CA GLU A 64 9.88 6.54 2.71
C GLU A 64 8.58 6.54 3.51
N ALA A 65 7.42 6.58 2.83
CA ALA A 65 6.11 6.66 3.46
C ALA A 65 5.80 5.46 4.37
N ILE A 66 6.33 4.28 4.06
CA ILE A 66 6.19 3.08 4.92
C ILE A 66 6.86 3.24 6.29
N PHE A 67 7.84 4.14 6.42
CA PHE A 67 8.54 4.43 7.67
C PHE A 67 8.09 5.74 8.32
N ALA A 68 7.22 6.51 7.67
CA ALA A 68 6.70 7.76 8.21
C ALA A 68 5.74 7.50 9.39
N GLU A 69 5.87 8.31 10.44
CA GLU A 69 4.93 8.31 11.57
C GLU A 69 3.47 8.48 11.07
N PRO A 70 2.49 7.81 11.68
CA PRO A 70 2.58 7.02 12.92
C PRO A 70 2.96 5.54 12.71
N ASN A 71 3.49 5.14 11.55
CA ASN A 71 3.99 3.77 11.41
C ASN A 71 5.15 3.53 12.38
N ASN A 72 5.15 2.36 13.00
CA ASN A 72 6.08 1.98 14.06
C ASN A 72 6.35 0.46 14.10
N THR A 73 6.01 -0.26 13.03
CA THR A 73 6.39 -1.67 12.88
C THR A 73 7.91 -1.81 12.89
N ILE A 74 8.40 -3.00 13.21
CA ILE A 74 9.84 -3.31 13.18
C ILE A 74 10.40 -3.06 11.78
N LYS A 75 11.57 -2.40 11.70
CA LYS A 75 12.34 -2.32 10.47
C LYS A 75 13.25 -3.55 10.38
N PHE A 76 12.97 -4.43 9.43
CA PHE A 76 13.72 -5.67 9.21
C PHE A 76 14.33 -5.78 7.80
N SER A 77 13.99 -4.84 6.91
CA SER A 77 14.64 -4.69 5.61
C SER A 77 14.80 -3.21 5.26
N ASP A 78 15.89 -2.89 4.59
CA ASP A 78 15.97 -1.66 3.80
C ASP A 78 15.14 -1.83 2.52
N VAL A 79 14.61 -0.70 2.03
CA VAL A 79 13.77 -0.64 0.83
C VAL A 79 14.40 0.41 -0.09
N PRO A 80 14.77 0.07 -1.34
CA PRO A 80 15.29 1.04 -2.28
C PRO A 80 14.20 2.04 -2.68
N LEU A 81 14.59 3.19 -3.22
CA LEU A 81 13.65 4.16 -3.78
C LEU A 81 12.79 3.48 -4.86
N LEU A 82 11.47 3.56 -4.73
CA LEU A 82 10.55 2.84 -5.62
C LEU A 82 10.14 3.67 -6.83
N GLY A 83 10.23 5.01 -6.74
CA GLY A 83 9.65 5.90 -7.74
C GLY A 83 8.12 5.89 -7.70
N VAL A 84 7.52 5.39 -6.62
CA VAL A 84 6.07 5.26 -6.44
C VAL A 84 5.64 6.34 -5.49
N ARG A 85 5.15 7.45 -6.03
CA ARG A 85 4.61 8.54 -5.22
C ARG A 85 3.29 8.11 -4.57
N VAL A 86 3.16 8.34 -3.27
CA VAL A 86 1.90 8.11 -2.55
C VAL A 86 0.91 9.22 -2.92
N GLU A 87 -0.17 8.84 -3.59
CA GLU A 87 -1.18 9.75 -4.08
C GLU A 87 -2.29 9.99 -3.05
N ARG A 88 -2.96 11.14 -3.16
CA ARG A 88 -4.00 11.55 -2.20
C ARG A 88 -5.24 10.69 -2.37
N GLY A 89 -5.48 9.77 -1.45
CA GLY A 89 -6.62 8.84 -1.47
C GLY A 89 -7.98 9.47 -1.14
N MET A 90 -9.05 8.67 -1.19
CA MET A 90 -10.34 9.07 -0.63
C MET A 90 -10.36 8.89 0.88
N THR A 91 -10.90 9.87 1.60
CA THR A 91 -10.96 9.83 3.07
C THR A 91 -12.19 9.11 3.59
N HIS A 92 -13.41 9.49 3.17
CA HIS A 92 -14.68 8.98 3.72
C HIS A 92 -14.64 8.76 5.25
N ASP A 93 -15.02 7.57 5.71
CA ASP A 93 -15.00 7.08 7.08
C ASP A 93 -13.66 6.41 7.45
N GLY A 94 -12.59 6.73 6.71
CA GLY A 94 -11.21 6.32 6.95
C GLY A 94 -10.57 6.91 8.21
N ILE A 95 -11.10 8.03 8.72
CA ILE A 95 -10.61 8.67 9.94
C ILE A 95 -11.65 8.54 11.04
N GLY A 96 -11.46 7.54 11.91
CA GLY A 96 -12.20 7.42 13.17
C GLY A 96 -11.63 8.31 14.27
N LYS A 97 -12.31 8.31 15.43
CA LYS A 97 -11.97 9.13 16.62
C LYS A 97 -10.51 9.03 17.06
N TYR A 98 -9.93 7.82 17.04
CA TYR A 98 -8.55 7.61 17.48
C TYR A 98 -7.54 7.93 16.37
N VAL A 99 -7.86 7.59 15.12
CA VAL A 99 -6.99 7.90 13.97
C VAL A 99 -6.82 9.42 13.81
N SER A 100 -7.87 10.21 14.03
CA SER A 100 -7.78 11.68 13.99
C SER A 100 -6.84 12.30 15.03
N GLN A 101 -6.46 11.55 16.07
CA GLN A 101 -5.51 12.03 17.08
C GLN A 101 -4.05 11.80 16.67
N LEU A 102 -3.82 10.88 15.73
CA LEU A 102 -2.48 10.46 15.29
C LEU A 102 -2.12 11.04 13.91
N VAL A 103 -3.11 11.21 13.05
CA VAL A 103 -2.92 11.57 11.65
C VAL A 103 -3.54 12.92 11.35
N THR A 104 -2.81 13.77 10.63
CA THR A 104 -3.38 14.99 10.04
C THR A 104 -3.73 14.72 8.57
N LYS A 105 -4.98 14.96 8.18
CA LYS A 105 -5.43 14.78 6.80
C LYS A 105 -4.62 15.65 5.85
N ALA A 106 -4.06 15.05 4.79
CA ALA A 106 -3.42 15.74 3.69
C ALA A 106 -4.41 16.70 3.00
N PRO A 107 -3.98 17.94 2.67
CA PRO A 107 -4.81 18.90 1.97
C PRO A 107 -5.04 18.45 0.52
N GLY A 108 -5.97 19.14 -0.16
CA GLY A 108 -6.28 18.90 -1.57
C GLY A 108 -7.35 17.83 -1.82
N PRO A 109 -7.80 17.73 -3.08
CA PRO A 109 -8.79 16.74 -3.50
C PRO A 109 -8.18 15.34 -3.56
N THR A 110 -9.05 14.34 -3.57
CA THR A 110 -8.67 12.97 -3.93
C THR A 110 -8.16 12.91 -5.37
N ALA A 111 -7.07 12.19 -5.58
CA ALA A 111 -6.49 11.95 -6.90
C ALA A 111 -7.43 11.11 -7.77
N ASP A 112 -7.20 11.09 -9.09
CA ASP A 112 -7.92 10.23 -10.01
C ASP A 112 -7.48 8.76 -9.84
N ILE A 113 -8.06 8.08 -8.85
CA ILE A 113 -7.70 6.70 -8.50
C ILE A 113 -7.90 5.76 -9.69
N THR A 114 -9.01 5.91 -10.41
CA THR A 114 -9.33 5.07 -11.58
C THR A 114 -8.30 5.29 -12.70
N GLY A 115 -7.98 6.55 -13.01
CA GLY A 115 -6.97 6.90 -14.01
C GLY A 115 -5.58 6.36 -13.63
N ILE A 116 -5.15 6.58 -12.39
CA ILE A 116 -3.85 6.10 -11.88
C ILE A 116 -3.74 4.58 -11.98
N LEU A 117 -4.76 3.83 -11.55
CA LEU A 117 -4.76 2.36 -11.61
C LEU A 117 -4.64 1.85 -13.05
N ARG A 118 -5.30 2.52 -14.01
CA ARG A 118 -5.21 2.19 -15.45
C ARG A 118 -3.84 2.53 -16.03
N ASP A 119 -3.34 3.74 -15.77
CA ASP A 119 -2.07 4.23 -16.31
C ASP A 119 -0.89 3.41 -15.80
N THR A 120 -0.95 2.99 -14.53
CA THR A 120 0.05 2.12 -13.90
C THR A 120 -0.13 0.64 -14.21
N LYS A 121 -1.17 0.27 -15.00
CA LYS A 121 -1.51 -1.12 -15.34
C LYS A 121 -1.55 -2.03 -14.12
N THR A 122 -2.23 -1.57 -13.06
CA THR A 122 -2.28 -2.32 -11.81
C THR A 122 -3.08 -3.62 -11.98
N ASP A 123 -2.50 -4.77 -11.64
CA ASP A 123 -3.22 -6.07 -11.67
C ASP A 123 -3.90 -6.44 -10.34
N VAL A 124 -3.38 -5.94 -9.21
CA VAL A 124 -3.84 -6.30 -7.86
C VAL A 124 -3.84 -5.05 -6.99
N VAL A 125 -4.91 -4.85 -6.23
CA VAL A 125 -5.01 -3.80 -5.21
C VAL A 125 -5.17 -4.41 -3.83
N VAL A 126 -4.31 -4.01 -2.90
CA VAL A 126 -4.38 -4.43 -1.49
C VAL A 126 -4.92 -3.27 -0.66
N SER A 127 -5.98 -3.54 0.10
CA SER A 127 -6.60 -2.56 1.00
C SER A 127 -6.23 -2.82 2.46
N TYR A 128 -5.59 -1.84 3.08
CA TYR A 128 -5.28 -1.77 4.51
C TYR A 128 -5.97 -0.57 5.16
N LEU A 129 -7.18 -0.25 4.70
CA LEU A 129 -8.01 0.78 5.35
C LEU A 129 -8.31 0.39 6.80
N PRO A 130 -8.48 1.37 7.71
CA PRO A 130 -8.84 1.10 9.10
C PRO A 130 -10.14 0.31 9.23
N VAL A 131 -10.25 -0.44 10.33
CA VAL A 131 -11.49 -1.15 10.67
C VAL A 131 -12.64 -0.14 10.81
N GLY A 132 -13.78 -0.45 10.19
CA GLY A 132 -14.97 0.40 10.19
C GLY A 132 -15.09 1.36 9.01
N SER A 133 -14.10 1.38 8.10
CA SER A 133 -14.11 2.24 6.91
C SER A 133 -14.92 1.64 5.75
N GLU A 134 -16.21 1.41 5.98
CA GLU A 134 -17.11 0.76 5.03
C GLU A 134 -17.34 1.60 3.77
N GLN A 135 -17.62 2.90 3.92
CA GLN A 135 -17.85 3.80 2.79
C GLN A 135 -16.58 3.97 1.97
N ALA A 136 -15.43 4.16 2.63
CA ALA A 136 -14.15 4.22 1.95
C ALA A 136 -13.88 2.92 1.16
N THR A 137 -14.08 1.76 1.78
CA THR A 137 -13.86 0.46 1.14
C THR A 137 -14.74 0.30 -0.08
N LYS A 138 -16.06 0.52 0.04
CA LYS A 138 -17.00 0.43 -1.10
C LYS A 138 -16.61 1.38 -2.22
N TRP A 139 -16.25 2.62 -1.88
CA TRP A 139 -15.85 3.61 -2.87
C TRP A 139 -14.58 3.19 -3.62
N TYR A 140 -13.55 2.68 -2.94
CA TYR A 140 -12.34 2.16 -3.62
C TYR A 140 -12.66 0.96 -4.50
N VAL A 141 -13.52 0.04 -4.06
CA VAL A 141 -13.98 -1.08 -4.89
C VAL A 141 -14.63 -0.59 -6.18
N GLU A 142 -15.46 0.44 -6.12
CA GLU A 142 -16.05 1.05 -7.34
C GLU A 142 -14.98 1.62 -8.28
N GLN A 143 -13.93 2.27 -7.75
CA GLN A 143 -12.84 2.79 -8.59
C GLN A 143 -12.01 1.67 -9.22
N ILE A 144 -11.76 0.59 -8.48
CA ILE A 144 -11.00 -0.58 -8.94
C ILE A 144 -11.78 -1.30 -10.06
N LEU A 145 -13.08 -1.54 -9.85
CA LEU A 145 -13.97 -2.11 -10.88
C LEU A 145 -14.02 -1.23 -12.12
N ALA A 146 -14.06 0.10 -11.96
CA ALA A 146 -14.02 1.03 -13.09
C ALA A 146 -12.65 0.99 -13.80
N ALA A 147 -11.55 0.81 -13.06
CA ALA A 147 -10.21 0.70 -13.64
C ALA A 147 -10.04 -0.58 -14.48
N GLY A 148 -10.80 -1.63 -14.18
CA GLY A 148 -10.73 -2.92 -14.87
C GLY A 148 -9.61 -3.80 -14.34
N CYS A 149 -9.26 -3.63 -13.07
CA CYS A 149 -8.33 -4.47 -12.33
C CYS A 149 -9.02 -5.28 -11.23
#